data_AF-A0A1W2DA83-F1
#
_entry.id   AF-A0A1W2DA83-F1
#
_cell.length_a   1.000
_cell.length_b   1.000
_cell.length_c   1.000
_cell.angle_alpha   90.00
_cell.angle_beta   90.00
_cell.angle_gamma   90.00
#
_symmetry.space_group_name_H-M   'P 1'
#
loop_
_entity.id
_entity.type
_entity.pdbx_description
1 polymer ?
#
loop_
_entity_poly.entity_id
_entity_poly.type
_entity_poly.pdbx_seq_one_letter_code
_entity_poly.pdbx_strand_id
1 'polypeptide(L)'
;MTALKTRIFIIFSLLFLTLSCQSMDLQNSDGAYYSGRHAGAKLAKQDALNHRCTDYNRQPSNFMRMQIKTHLKADKTHRSPSYIKGFKWGYRVAFRDYADTYCGGNDYSELLNH
;
A
#
# COMPACT_ATOMS: atom_id res chain seq x y z
N MET A 1 36.54 41.07 22.55
CA MET A 1 35.08 40.73 22.62
C MET A 1 34.64 39.85 21.45
N THR A 2 35.33 38.73 21.17
CA THR A 2 35.08 37.91 19.98
C THR A 2 34.72 36.47 20.34
N ALA A 3 35.43 35.83 21.27
CA ALA A 3 35.22 34.42 21.62
C ALA A 3 33.81 34.06 22.14
N LEU A 4 33.17 34.96 22.91
CA LEU A 4 31.82 34.71 23.44
C LEU A 4 30.77 34.72 22.32
N LYS A 5 30.88 35.67 21.37
CA LYS A 5 29.97 35.77 20.24
C LYS A 5 30.09 34.55 19.32
N THR A 6 31.33 34.09 19.08
CA THR A 6 31.57 32.89 18.27
C THR A 6 31.00 31.63 18.91
N ARG A 7 31.13 31.46 20.23
CA ARG A 7 30.55 30.31 20.94
C ARG A 7 29.03 30.30 20.90
N ILE A 8 28.39 31.46 21.08
CA ILE A 8 26.93 31.59 20.98
C ILE A 8 26.47 31.23 19.55
N PHE A 9 27.17 31.70 18.53
CA PHE A 9 26.84 31.41 17.14
C PHE A 9 26.93 29.92 16.81
N ILE A 10 27.97 29.23 17.31
CA ILE A 10 28.15 27.78 17.15
C ILE A 10 27.00 27.01 17.83
N ILE A 11 26.65 27.39 19.06
CA ILE A 11 25.56 26.75 19.82
C ILE A 11 24.22 26.92 19.10
N PHE A 12 23.91 28.12 18.61
CA PHE A 12 22.70 28.38 17.83
C PHE A 12 22.69 27.60 16.51
N SER A 13 23.83 27.50 15.82
CA SER A 13 23.94 26.74 14.57
C SER A 13 23.70 25.23 14.81
N LEU A 14 24.26 24.68 15.89
CA LEU A 14 24.04 23.30 16.31
C LEU A 14 22.57 23.03 16.70
N LEU A 15 21.94 23.95 17.43
CA LEU A 15 20.52 23.86 17.79
C LEU A 15 19.60 23.86 16.56
N PHE A 16 19.86 24.74 15.60
CA PHE A 16 19.12 24.77 14.32
C PHE A 16 19.32 23.49 13.50
N LEU A 17 20.53 22.90 13.53
CA LEU A 17 20.79 21.62 12.87
C LEU A 17 20.00 20.47 13.52
N THR A 18 19.94 20.44 14.86
CA THR A 18 19.20 19.39 15.58
C THR A 18 17.68 19.49 15.39
N LEU A 19 17.13 20.71 15.30
CA LEU A 19 15.71 20.92 14.98
C LEU A 19 15.38 20.47 13.55
N SER A 20 16.28 20.73 12.59
CA SER A 20 16.11 20.31 11.19
C SER A 20 16.14 18.78 11.03
N CYS A 21 16.94 18.08 11.83
CA CYS A 21 16.98 16.62 11.85
C CYS A 21 15.75 15.98 12.53
N GLN A 22 15.13 16.64 13.51
CA GLN A 22 13.89 16.13 14.12
C GLN A 22 12.67 16.33 13.22
N SER A 23 12.73 17.28 12.28
CA SER A 23 11.73 17.47 11.21
C SER A 23 11.97 16.62 9.95
N MET A 24 12.99 15.75 9.93
CA MET A 24 12.97 14.58 9.04
C MET A 24 12.03 13.55 9.64
N ASP A 25 10.76 13.92 9.58
CA ASP A 25 9.63 13.12 9.96
C ASP A 25 9.72 11.74 9.30
N LEU A 26 9.22 10.74 10.03
CA LEU A 26 9.06 9.35 9.64
C LEU A 26 8.81 9.23 8.12
N GLN A 27 9.78 8.66 7.39
CA GLN A 27 9.64 8.40 5.96
C GLN A 27 8.41 7.50 5.70
N ASN A 28 7.28 8.13 5.38
CA ASN A 28 6.22 7.67 4.50
C ASN A 28 5.72 6.22 4.70
N SER A 29 5.20 5.89 5.88
CA SER A 29 4.33 4.70 6.01
C SER A 29 3.16 4.77 5.02
N ASP A 30 2.66 5.98 4.79
CA ASP A 30 1.54 6.28 3.92
C ASP A 30 1.92 6.14 2.45
N GLY A 31 3.08 6.65 2.03
CA GLY A 31 3.56 6.49 0.65
C GLY A 31 3.75 5.02 0.24
N ALA A 32 4.30 4.19 1.14
CA ALA A 32 4.41 2.76 0.92
C ALA A 32 3.02 2.09 0.84
N TYR A 33 2.08 2.48 1.70
CA TYR A 33 0.70 1.99 1.65
C TYR A 33 -0.01 2.38 0.34
N TYR A 34 0.05 3.64 -0.09
CA TYR A 34 -0.60 4.13 -1.31
C TYR A 34 0.00 3.49 -2.57
N SER A 35 1.33 3.38 -2.64
CA SER A 35 1.99 2.68 -3.75
C SER A 35 1.58 1.20 -3.82
N GLY A 36 1.52 0.52 -2.68
CA GLY A 36 0.98 -0.84 -2.57
C GLY A 36 -0.48 -0.91 -3.06
N ARG A 37 -1.34 -0.01 -2.57
CA ARG A 37 -2.76 0.09 -2.96
C ARG A 37 -2.93 0.23 -4.47
N HIS A 38 -2.17 1.12 -5.11
CA HIS A 38 -2.22 1.31 -6.56
C HIS A 38 -1.76 0.07 -7.33
N ALA A 39 -0.67 -0.57 -6.89
CA ALA A 39 -0.19 -1.81 -7.51
C ALA A 39 -1.22 -2.94 -7.42
N GLY A 40 -1.80 -3.15 -6.23
CA GLY A 40 -2.85 -4.13 -6.00
C GLY A 40 -4.08 -3.89 -6.86
N ALA A 41 -4.54 -2.64 -6.96
CA ALA A 41 -5.68 -2.28 -7.79
C ALA A 41 -5.46 -2.54 -9.28
N LYS A 42 -4.25 -2.28 -9.79
CA LYS A 42 -3.89 -2.52 -11.19
C LYS A 42 -3.93 -4.02 -11.54
N LEU A 43 -3.37 -4.86 -10.67
CA LEU A 43 -3.35 -6.31 -10.89
C LEU A 43 -4.75 -6.92 -10.76
N ALA A 44 -5.55 -6.45 -9.79
CA ALA A 44 -6.94 -6.87 -9.64
C ALA A 44 -7.77 -6.61 -10.91
N LYS A 45 -7.58 -5.45 -11.56
CA LYS A 45 -8.20 -5.15 -12.85
C LYS A 45 -7.82 -6.18 -13.93
N GLN A 46 -6.53 -6.51 -14.02
CA GLN A 46 -6.04 -7.47 -15.01
C GLN A 46 -6.62 -8.87 -14.74
N ASP A 47 -6.64 -9.31 -13.49
CA ASP A 47 -7.17 -10.61 -13.13
C ASP A 47 -8.68 -10.70 -13.38
N ALA A 48 -9.44 -9.64 -13.07
CA ALA A 48 -10.88 -9.59 -13.33
C ALA A 48 -11.21 -9.67 -14.83
N LEU A 49 -10.35 -9.15 -15.70
CA LEU A 49 -10.49 -9.23 -17.17
C LEU A 49 -10.05 -10.60 -17.72
N ASN A 50 -9.04 -11.23 -17.12
CA ASN A 50 -8.42 -12.44 -17.65
C ASN A 50 -9.10 -13.73 -17.16
N HIS A 51 -9.85 -13.69 -16.07
CA HIS A 51 -10.52 -14.85 -15.49
C HIS A 51 -12.02 -14.88 -15.78
N ARG A 52 -12.57 -16.08 -15.96
CA ARG A 52 -14.01 -16.24 -16.20
C ARG A 52 -14.77 -15.96 -14.91
N CYS A 53 -15.93 -15.31 -15.02
CA CYS A 53 -16.82 -15.05 -13.88
C CYS A 53 -17.09 -16.30 -13.03
N THR A 54 -17.23 -17.46 -13.68
CA THR A 54 -17.45 -18.76 -13.02
C THR A 54 -16.35 -19.14 -12.03
N ASP A 55 -15.12 -18.69 -12.26
CA ASP A 55 -13.93 -19.12 -11.52
C ASP A 55 -13.89 -18.50 -10.12
N TYR A 56 -14.47 -17.31 -9.95
CA TYR A 56 -14.51 -16.59 -8.68
C TYR A 56 -15.91 -16.36 -8.12
N ASN A 57 -16.99 -16.53 -8.89
CA ASN A 57 -18.36 -16.42 -8.37
C ASN A 57 -18.71 -17.48 -7.32
N ARG A 58 -18.03 -18.63 -7.31
CA ARG A 58 -18.25 -19.67 -6.27
C ARG A 58 -17.57 -19.35 -4.95
N GLN A 59 -16.36 -18.78 -4.98
CA GLN A 59 -15.54 -18.52 -3.79
C GLN A 59 -14.62 -17.30 -4.01
N PRO A 60 -15.17 -16.08 -4.02
CA PRO A 60 -14.43 -14.87 -4.39
C PRO A 60 -13.29 -14.56 -3.41
N SER A 61 -13.51 -14.81 -2.12
CA SER A 61 -12.51 -14.63 -1.06
C SER A 61 -11.28 -15.52 -1.25
N ASN A 62 -11.49 -16.80 -1.57
CA ASN A 62 -10.41 -17.77 -1.80
C ASN A 62 -9.64 -17.44 -3.08
N PHE A 63 -10.34 -17.07 -4.15
CA PHE A 63 -9.73 -16.63 -5.39
C PHE A 63 -8.82 -15.42 -5.17
N MET A 64 -9.33 -14.35 -4.54
CA MET A 64 -8.53 -13.16 -4.25
C MET A 64 -7.34 -13.48 -3.34
N ARG A 65 -7.52 -14.31 -2.30
CA ARG A 65 -6.43 -14.71 -1.41
C ARG A 65 -5.33 -15.47 -2.17
N MET A 66 -5.71 -16.32 -3.11
CA MET A 66 -4.78 -17.04 -3.97
C MET A 66 -4.01 -16.05 -4.86
N GLN A 67 -4.70 -15.17 -5.58
CA GLN A 67 -4.06 -14.23 -6.50
C GLN A 67 -3.14 -13.24 -5.79
N ILE A 68 -3.59 -12.68 -4.66
CA ILE A 68 -2.75 -11.81 -3.83
C ILE A 68 -1.45 -12.53 -3.43
N LYS A 69 -1.52 -13.81 -3.02
CA LYS A 69 -0.33 -14.60 -2.68
C LYS A 69 0.54 -14.84 -3.91
N THR A 70 -0.05 -15.14 -5.06
CA THR A 70 0.68 -15.34 -6.33
C THR A 70 1.45 -14.09 -6.70
N HIS A 71 0.81 -12.92 -6.71
CA HIS A 71 1.43 -11.65 -7.05
C HIS A 71 2.53 -11.25 -6.07
N LEU A 72 2.29 -11.39 -4.76
CA LEU A 72 3.30 -11.08 -3.75
C LEU A 72 4.49 -12.07 -3.75
N LYS A 73 4.30 -13.33 -4.18
CA LYS A 73 5.41 -14.27 -4.37
C LYS A 73 6.18 -14.02 -5.67
N ALA A 74 5.49 -13.56 -6.72
CA ALA A 74 6.11 -13.21 -7.99
C ALA A 74 6.96 -11.93 -7.88
N ASP A 75 6.55 -10.99 -7.02
CA ASP A 75 7.37 -9.83 -6.66
C ASP A 75 8.54 -10.28 -5.77
N LYS A 76 9.70 -10.50 -6.40
CA LYS A 76 10.95 -10.91 -5.72
C LYS A 76 11.55 -9.81 -4.84
N THR A 77 10.95 -8.62 -4.81
CA THR A 77 11.44 -7.47 -4.03
C THR A 77 10.98 -7.59 -2.58
N HIS A 78 11.87 -7.34 -1.62
CA HIS A 78 11.45 -7.21 -0.22
C HIS A 78 10.60 -5.94 -0.05
N ARG A 79 9.31 -6.10 0.25
CA ARG A 79 8.36 -4.99 0.42
C ARG A 79 8.06 -4.75 1.89
N SER A 80 7.90 -3.50 2.27
CA SER A 80 7.54 -3.14 3.65
C SER A 80 6.15 -3.68 4.04
N PRO A 81 5.88 -3.92 5.34
CA PRO A 81 4.56 -4.34 5.80
C PRO A 81 3.44 -3.38 5.39
N SER A 82 3.70 -2.07 5.39
CA SER A 82 2.74 -1.04 4.94
C SER A 82 2.39 -1.18 3.46
N TYR A 83 3.37 -1.48 2.61
CA TYR A 83 3.14 -1.77 1.19
C TYR A 83 2.26 -3.02 1.02
N ILE A 84 2.57 -4.11 1.73
CA ILE A 84 1.80 -5.35 1.66
C ILE A 84 0.35 -5.13 2.12
N LYS A 85 0.14 -4.34 3.17
CA LYS A 85 -1.18 -3.95 3.66
C LYS A 85 -1.95 -3.15 2.60
N GLY A 86 -1.30 -2.15 2.01
CA GLY A 86 -1.86 -1.35 0.92
C GLY A 86 -2.25 -2.20 -0.28
N PHE A 87 -1.33 -3.07 -0.72
CA PHE A 87 -1.54 -4.01 -1.83
C PHE A 87 -2.76 -4.89 -1.64
N LYS A 88 -2.88 -5.56 -0.49
CA LYS A 88 -4.03 -6.41 -0.16
C LYS A 88 -5.34 -5.63 -0.22
N TRP A 89 -5.37 -4.43 0.37
CA TRP A 89 -6.55 -3.59 0.39
C TRP A 89 -6.95 -3.13 -1.02
N GLY A 90 -6.00 -2.60 -1.79
CA GLY A 90 -6.24 -2.10 -3.15
C GLY A 90 -6.68 -3.21 -4.10
N TYR A 91 -6.09 -4.40 -3.98
CA TYR A 91 -6.48 -5.56 -4.76
C TYR A 91 -7.94 -5.96 -4.46
N ARG A 92 -8.31 -6.10 -3.19
CA ARG A 92 -9.68 -6.53 -2.80
C ARG A 92 -10.75 -5.56 -3.29
N VAL A 93 -10.55 -4.26 -3.08
CA VAL A 93 -11.53 -3.22 -3.47
C VAL A 93 -11.70 -3.20 -4.99
N ALA A 94 -10.60 -3.10 -5.74
CA ALA A 94 -10.67 -3.04 -7.19
C ALA A 94 -11.18 -4.35 -7.80
N PHE A 95 -10.79 -5.51 -7.27
CA PHE A 95 -11.25 -6.80 -7.79
C PHE A 95 -12.76 -6.91 -7.68
N ARG A 96 -13.35 -6.52 -6.54
CA ARG A 96 -14.80 -6.46 -6.37
C ARG A 96 -15.43 -5.51 -7.39
N ASP A 97 -14.97 -4.27 -7.47
CA ASP A 97 -15.58 -3.27 -8.36
C ASP A 97 -15.54 -3.71 -9.84
N TYR A 98 -14.43 -4.33 -10.28
CA TYR A 98 -14.32 -4.87 -11.64
C TYR A 98 -15.09 -6.17 -11.82
N ALA A 99 -15.08 -7.09 -10.87
CA ALA A 99 -15.88 -8.32 -10.90
C ALA A 99 -17.38 -7.99 -11.00
N ASP A 100 -17.87 -7.05 -10.20
CA ASP A 100 -19.25 -6.57 -10.26
C ASP A 100 -19.57 -6.03 -11.65
N THR A 101 -18.69 -5.18 -12.19
CA THR A 101 -18.87 -4.54 -13.50
C THR A 101 -18.91 -5.56 -14.65
N TYR A 102 -18.04 -6.58 -14.64
CA TYR A 102 -17.91 -7.52 -15.75
C TYR A 102 -18.75 -8.80 -15.60
N CYS A 103 -19.16 -9.15 -14.38
CA CYS A 103 -19.85 -10.41 -14.09
C CYS A 103 -21.26 -10.27 -13.52
N GLY A 104 -21.76 -9.05 -13.33
CA GLY A 104 -23.17 -8.82 -13.02
C GLY A 104 -23.58 -9.27 -11.61
N GLY A 105 -22.84 -8.81 -10.59
CA GLY A 105 -23.26 -8.64 -9.19
C GLY A 105 -23.97 -9.81 -8.50
N ASN A 106 -23.22 -10.63 -7.77
CA ASN A 106 -23.74 -11.37 -6.62
C ASN A 106 -23.21 -10.72 -5.34
N ASP A 107 -24.10 -10.51 -4.37
CA ASP A 107 -23.88 -9.80 -3.11
C ASP A 107 -22.54 -10.15 -2.42
N TYR A 108 -21.55 -9.26 -2.53
CA TYR A 108 -20.17 -9.45 -2.05
C TYR A 108 -19.94 -8.95 -0.61
N SER A 109 -20.99 -8.81 0.20
CA SER A 109 -20.95 -8.32 1.57
C SER A 109 -20.01 -9.11 2.51
N GLU A 110 -19.72 -10.38 2.23
CA GLU A 110 -18.76 -11.21 2.97
C GLU A 110 -17.28 -10.76 2.81
N LEU A 111 -16.94 -9.95 1.80
CA LEU A 111 -15.55 -9.59 1.49
C LEU A 111 -14.96 -8.48 2.38
N LEU A 112 -15.78 -7.78 3.15
CA LEU A 112 -15.36 -6.65 3.99
C LEU A 112 -15.06 -7.03 5.45
N ASN A 113 -15.44 -8.23 5.88
CA ASN A 113 -15.39 -8.66 7.29
C ASN A 113 -14.22 -9.60 7.65
N HIS A 114 -13.29 -9.88 6.71
CA HIS A 114 -12.11 -10.76 6.92
C HIS A 114 -10.84 -10.26 6.18
#